data_AF-A0A2V6PHY9-F1
#
_entry.id   AF-A0A2V6PHY9-F1
#
_cell.length_a   1.000
_cell.length_b   1.000
_cell.length_c   1.000
_cell.angle_alpha   90.00
_cell.angle_beta   90.00
_cell.angle_gamma   90.00
#
_symmetry.space_group_name_H-M   'P 1'
#
loop_
_entity.id
_entity.type
_entity.pdbx_description
1 polymer ?
#
loop_
_entity_poly.entity_id
_entity_poly.type
_entity_poly.pdbx_seq_one_letter_code
_entity_poly.pdbx_strand_id
1 'polypeptide(L)'
;MVVGGGARLPALRVRRARELAAVLPAANAGAADGEERNGLCDDATAGVGRRVPRLLGTRDRDRVASRRRRVGGGVRGLAAALGLDRVSLPGRRRKALAASQAGRAAARAASGRQAARRRAAGDHRRARAREDGLPRGDERIELLTVHRLEELSTPALDALDRSRTVILLTVSPLEAHGPHLPVGVDAFAARHFAETIAARLVAERPGWHAVLAPTLPIGSFTLVAPGTITVRQRVVRDTLVDYGASLARAGFRYVLIANGHAGPGHLAALEESAAIVSRRHRIVMASFTGHLVWQFFRGRYREKLEAALGRALTGDERIALADDAHGGWWETSLMLLLRPDLVASHYRELPPARYSLPARLVPNYPMRDGGAGYVGHPALADPAFASAMNQVLIGEAMAIVNGLIDGRIGPSDHRSPFFTIPLFRTNFWRGMTAASVVAAGGVVAWLATGARRRTRRT
;
A
#
# COMPACT_ATOMS: atom_id res chain seq x y z
N MET A 1 1.02 -39.61 -29.15
CA MET A 1 -0.08 -38.72 -28.71
C MET A 1 -0.33 -38.98 -27.24
N VAL A 2 0.22 -38.14 -26.36
CA VAL A 2 0.07 -38.25 -24.90
C VAL A 2 -0.43 -36.91 -24.40
N VAL A 3 -1.55 -36.95 -23.68
CA VAL A 3 -2.29 -35.83 -23.14
C VAL A 3 -1.55 -35.27 -21.91
N GLY A 4 -1.18 -34.00 -21.94
CA GLY A 4 -0.43 -33.31 -20.89
C GLY A 4 -1.31 -32.93 -19.70
N GLY A 5 -0.95 -33.45 -18.52
CA GLY A 5 -1.58 -33.13 -17.24
C GLY A 5 -1.25 -31.73 -16.75
N GLY A 6 -2.26 -31.02 -16.25
CA GLY A 6 -2.11 -29.71 -15.61
C GLY A 6 -1.34 -29.82 -14.30
N ALA A 7 -0.16 -29.21 -14.25
CA ALA A 7 0.60 -29.04 -13.03
C ALA A 7 -0.15 -28.06 -12.09
N ARG A 8 -0.60 -28.56 -10.93
CA ARG A 8 -1.02 -27.70 -9.81
C ARG A 8 0.23 -27.07 -9.20
N LEU A 9 0.29 -25.73 -9.21
CA LEU A 9 1.33 -24.98 -8.50
C LEU A 9 1.20 -25.20 -6.98
N PRO A 10 2.31 -25.44 -6.25
CA PRO A 10 2.26 -25.54 -4.79
C PRO A 10 1.97 -24.16 -4.19
N ALA A 11 1.08 -24.12 -3.19
CA ALA A 11 0.81 -22.91 -2.43
C ALA A 11 2.08 -22.51 -1.67
N LEU A 12 2.55 -21.27 -1.88
CA LEU A 12 3.65 -20.69 -1.12
C LEU A 12 3.24 -20.67 0.37
N ARG A 13 3.89 -21.48 1.20
CA ARG A 13 3.69 -21.43 2.65
C ARG A 13 4.18 -20.08 3.16
N VAL A 14 3.26 -19.19 3.50
CA VAL A 14 3.55 -17.99 4.29
C VAL A 14 4.16 -18.46 5.62
N ARG A 15 5.47 -18.24 5.82
CA ARG A 15 6.11 -18.51 7.11
C ARG A 15 5.40 -17.68 8.17
N ARG A 16 4.84 -18.34 9.18
CA ARG A 16 4.30 -17.67 10.37
C ARG A 16 5.47 -16.99 11.09
N ALA A 17 5.27 -15.76 11.56
CA ALA A 17 6.25 -14.99 12.33
C ALA A 17 6.72 -15.64 13.66
N ARG A 18 6.35 -16.90 13.94
CA ARG A 18 6.74 -17.65 15.14
C ARG A 18 7.84 -18.70 14.91
N GLU A 19 8.39 -18.82 13.70
CA GLU A 19 9.46 -19.79 13.38
C GLU A 19 10.86 -19.14 13.27
N LEU A 20 11.09 -18.03 13.97
CA LEU A 20 12.41 -17.43 14.17
C LEU A 20 12.82 -17.59 15.63
N ALA A 21 13.29 -18.77 15.99
CA ALA A 21 14.11 -18.96 17.18
C ALA A 21 15.08 -20.12 16.99
N ALA A 22 16.35 -19.82 17.31
CA ALA A 22 17.49 -20.73 17.45
C ALA A 22 18.17 -21.20 16.16
N VAL A 23 19.07 -20.38 15.61
CA VAL A 23 20.46 -20.79 15.31
C VAL A 23 21.38 -19.56 15.39
N LEU A 24 22.12 -19.41 16.48
CA LEU A 24 23.39 -18.67 16.50
C LEU A 24 24.39 -19.56 17.25
N PRO A 25 25.52 -19.97 16.65
CA PRO A 25 26.58 -20.61 17.40
C PRO A 25 27.36 -19.55 18.17
N ALA A 26 27.62 -19.84 19.44
CA ALA A 26 28.52 -19.09 20.30
C ALA A 26 29.97 -19.23 19.79
N ALA A 27 30.64 -18.11 19.56
CA ALA A 27 32.10 -18.05 19.47
C ALA A 27 32.60 -16.64 19.82
N ASN A 28 33.06 -16.50 21.07
CA ASN A 28 34.33 -15.87 21.48
C ASN A 28 34.20 -15.15 22.82
N ALA A 29 34.62 -15.87 23.86
CA ALA A 29 35.06 -15.28 25.11
C ALA A 29 36.55 -14.91 24.98
N GLY A 30 36.92 -13.73 25.49
CA GLY A 30 38.27 -13.46 26.00
C GLY A 30 39.12 -12.46 25.21
N ALA A 31 39.00 -11.18 25.54
CA ALA A 31 40.14 -10.27 25.69
C ALA A 31 39.70 -9.06 26.53
N ALA A 32 40.55 -8.66 27.46
CA ALA A 32 40.26 -7.87 28.65
C ALA A 32 40.28 -6.34 28.45
N ASP A 33 39.54 -5.68 29.34
CA ASP A 33 39.75 -4.38 30.00
C ASP A 33 40.33 -3.18 29.22
N GLY A 34 39.52 -2.11 29.16
CA GLY A 34 39.93 -0.75 28.86
C GLY A 34 38.75 0.22 29.01
N GLU A 35 38.84 1.11 29.99
CA GLU A 35 37.80 2.03 30.48
C GLU A 35 37.18 2.96 29.41
N GLU A 36 35.86 3.11 29.42
CA GLU A 36 35.24 4.42 29.22
C GLU A 36 33.87 4.49 29.92
N ARG A 37 33.78 5.39 30.91
CA ARG A 37 32.67 5.56 31.84
C ARG A 37 31.45 6.18 31.13
N ASN A 38 30.33 5.46 31.12
CA ASN A 38 29.00 6.04 30.86
C ASN A 38 28.49 6.80 32.10
N GLY A 39 28.71 8.11 32.15
CA GLY A 39 28.14 9.01 33.15
C GLY A 39 26.69 9.38 32.84
N LEU A 40 25.74 8.52 33.18
CA LEU A 40 24.32 8.87 33.35
C LEU A 40 23.99 8.73 34.84
N CYS A 41 24.31 9.77 35.60
CA CYS A 41 23.70 10.00 36.91
C CYS A 41 22.92 11.30 36.82
N ASP A 42 21.62 11.17 37.07
CA ASP A 42 20.68 12.27 37.21
C ASP A 42 20.98 13.04 38.51
N ASP A 43 21.26 14.34 38.40
CA ASP A 43 21.14 15.26 39.51
C ASP A 43 20.03 16.27 39.24
N ALA A 44 19.03 16.23 40.12
CA ALA A 44 17.88 17.12 40.13
C ALA A 44 18.26 18.45 40.77
N THR A 45 18.21 19.55 40.01
CA THR A 45 18.03 20.90 40.57
C THR A 45 17.08 21.75 39.73
N ALA A 46 16.26 22.51 40.44
CA ALA A 46 15.04 23.17 40.01
C ALA A 46 15.27 24.37 39.07
N GLY A 47 14.34 24.60 38.14
CA GLY A 47 14.30 25.83 37.34
C GLY A 47 13.35 25.75 36.15
N VAL A 48 12.27 26.51 36.22
CA VAL A 48 11.19 26.63 35.22
C VAL A 48 11.73 27.02 33.83
N GLY A 49 11.45 26.22 32.80
CA GLY A 49 11.74 26.60 31.41
C GLY A 49 11.47 25.47 30.40
N ARG A 50 10.55 25.72 29.46
CA ARG A 50 10.16 24.85 28.33
C ARG A 50 11.32 24.03 27.73
N ARG A 51 11.27 22.70 27.81
CA ARG A 51 12.12 21.80 27.00
C ARG A 51 11.44 21.49 25.67
N VAL A 52 12.02 21.99 24.59
CA VAL A 52 11.84 21.49 23.23
C VAL A 52 12.96 20.47 22.99
N PRO A 53 12.72 19.26 22.44
CA PRO A 53 13.79 18.32 22.12
C PRO A 53 14.78 18.93 21.11
N ARG A 54 16.08 18.89 21.46
CA ARG A 54 17.20 19.29 20.59
C ARG A 54 17.43 18.19 19.55
N LEU A 55 16.86 18.37 18.37
CA LEU A 55 17.38 17.85 17.12
C LEU A 55 17.32 19.03 16.15
N LEU A 56 18.50 19.52 15.75
CA LEU A 56 18.84 20.50 14.69
C LEU A 56 20.03 21.34 15.18
N GLY A 57 21.16 21.21 14.49
CA GLY A 57 22.39 21.93 14.79
C GLY A 57 22.32 23.41 14.42
N THR A 58 23.30 24.19 14.85
CA THR A 58 23.38 25.65 14.60
C THR A 58 23.36 26.02 13.12
N ARG A 59 23.79 25.12 12.22
CA ARG A 59 23.75 25.32 10.76
C ARG A 59 22.34 25.24 10.13
N ASP A 60 21.35 24.67 10.83
CA ASP A 60 19.98 24.58 10.31
C ASP A 60 19.13 25.82 10.64
N ARG A 61 19.52 26.62 11.65
CA ARG A 61 18.81 27.85 12.04
C ARG A 61 19.03 28.99 11.06
N ASP A 62 20.21 29.08 10.44
CA ASP A 62 20.53 30.14 9.47
C ASP A 62 19.89 29.92 8.08
N ARG A 63 19.61 28.66 7.72
CA ARG A 63 18.86 28.32 6.49
C ARG A 63 17.36 28.63 6.58
N VAL A 64 16.78 28.60 7.78
CA VAL A 64 15.37 28.95 8.01
C VAL A 64 15.16 30.47 8.04
N ALA A 65 16.16 31.24 8.51
CA ALA A 65 16.11 32.71 8.52
C ALA A 65 16.27 33.34 7.11
N SER A 66 17.08 32.74 6.23
CA SER A 66 17.37 33.28 4.89
C SER A 66 16.28 33.01 3.83
N ARG A 67 15.40 32.02 4.03
CA ARG A 67 14.26 31.74 3.11
C ARG A 67 13.00 32.58 3.33
N ARG A 68 12.93 33.36 4.42
CA ARG A 68 11.76 34.23 4.71
C ARG A 68 11.80 35.61 4.02
N ARG A 69 12.84 35.95 3.26
CA ARG A 69 12.97 37.29 2.64
C ARG A 69 12.63 37.39 1.14
N ARG A 70 12.04 36.36 0.50
CA ARG A 70 11.59 36.47 -0.89
C ARG A 70 10.24 35.81 -1.15
N VAL A 71 9.17 36.30 -0.49
CA VAL A 71 7.79 36.41 -1.02
C VAL A 71 7.04 37.28 0.00
N GLY A 72 6.78 38.55 -0.30
CA GLY A 72 6.06 39.40 0.66
C GLY A 72 5.92 40.89 0.34
N GLY A 73 6.29 41.36 -0.86
CA GLY A 73 6.17 42.77 -1.21
C GLY A 73 4.80 43.19 -1.78
N GLY A 74 3.96 42.25 -2.23
CA GLY A 74 2.79 42.57 -3.06
C GLY A 74 1.41 42.58 -2.36
N VAL A 75 1.30 42.14 -1.10
CA VAL A 75 -0.03 41.88 -0.48
C VAL A 75 -0.34 42.84 0.69
N ARG A 76 0.61 43.68 1.11
CA ARG A 76 0.36 44.70 2.15
C ARG A 76 -0.28 45.99 1.62
N GLY A 77 -0.25 46.24 0.32
CA GLY A 77 -0.89 47.41 -0.29
C GLY A 77 -2.41 47.29 -0.49
N LEU A 78 -2.97 46.07 -0.49
CA LEU A 78 -4.39 45.85 -0.81
C LEU A 78 -5.30 45.81 0.45
N ALA A 79 -4.73 45.53 1.62
CA ALA A 79 -5.48 45.47 2.89
C ALA A 79 -5.75 46.85 3.50
N ALA A 80 -4.99 47.89 3.13
CA ALA A 80 -5.22 49.27 3.56
C ALA A 80 -6.31 49.98 2.72
N ALA A 81 -6.66 49.44 1.55
CA ALA A 81 -7.67 50.00 0.65
C ALA A 81 -9.10 49.49 0.91
N LEU A 82 -9.30 48.54 1.83
CA LEU A 82 -10.58 47.85 2.04
C LEU A 82 -11.17 48.02 3.46
N GLY A 83 -10.58 48.83 4.35
CA GLY A 83 -11.24 49.30 5.57
C GLY A 83 -11.83 48.22 6.49
N LEU A 84 -11.20 47.05 6.60
CA LEU A 84 -11.68 45.97 7.47
C LEU A 84 -10.92 45.97 8.79
N ASP A 85 -11.47 46.70 9.77
CA ASP A 85 -11.05 46.62 11.17
C ASP A 85 -11.53 45.31 11.83
N ARG A 86 -10.58 44.65 12.51
CA ARG A 86 -10.69 43.73 13.66
C ARG A 86 -11.96 42.87 13.78
N VAL A 87 -11.78 41.55 13.63
CA VAL A 87 -12.70 40.54 14.20
C VAL A 87 -11.97 39.69 15.24
N SER A 88 -12.50 39.72 16.47
CA SER A 88 -12.03 38.99 17.65
C SER A 88 -12.41 37.51 17.58
N LEU A 89 -11.48 36.63 18.00
CA LEU A 89 -11.69 35.18 18.10
C LEU A 89 -12.41 34.81 19.42
N PRO A 90 -13.43 33.92 19.43
CA PRO A 90 -14.06 33.47 20.67
C PRO A 90 -13.19 32.45 21.43
N GLY A 91 -13.10 32.67 22.73
CA GLY A 91 -12.29 31.91 23.68
C GLY A 91 -12.77 30.49 23.97
N ARG A 92 -11.78 29.68 24.32
CA ARG A 92 -11.87 28.31 24.86
C ARG A 92 -12.71 28.26 26.13
N ARG A 93 -13.70 27.37 26.21
CA ARG A 93 -14.24 26.86 27.48
C ARG A 93 -13.66 25.47 27.75
N ARG A 94 -12.87 25.37 28.83
CA ARG A 94 -12.48 24.11 29.48
C ARG A 94 -13.67 23.62 30.30
N LYS A 95 -14.08 22.36 30.15
CA LYS A 95 -14.90 21.65 31.14
C LYS A 95 -13.97 20.81 32.03
N ALA A 96 -14.17 20.96 33.33
CA ALA A 96 -13.44 20.29 34.40
C ALA A 96 -13.79 18.80 34.45
N LEU A 97 -12.76 17.98 34.72
CA LEU A 97 -12.88 16.59 35.11
C LEU A 97 -13.32 16.51 36.58
N ALA A 98 -14.37 15.74 36.85
CA ALA A 98 -14.72 15.30 38.19
C ALA A 98 -13.92 14.04 38.54
N ALA A 99 -13.34 14.06 39.74
CA ALA A 99 -12.62 12.96 40.34
C ALA A 99 -13.59 11.90 40.87
N SER A 100 -13.27 10.63 40.68
CA SER A 100 -13.74 9.54 41.54
C SER A 100 -12.52 8.81 42.12
N GLN A 101 -12.48 8.76 43.45
CA GLN A 101 -11.59 7.92 44.25
C GLN A 101 -12.28 6.60 44.58
N ALA A 102 -11.46 5.67 45.09
CA ALA A 102 -11.75 4.32 45.60
C ALA A 102 -11.75 3.21 44.52
N GLY A 103 -10.99 2.12 44.63
CA GLY A 103 -10.36 1.53 45.81
C GLY A 103 -9.09 0.73 45.47
N ARG A 104 -8.18 0.72 46.45
CA ARG A 104 -6.99 -0.14 46.50
C ARG A 104 -7.40 -1.49 47.06
N ALA A 105 -6.94 -2.57 46.44
CA ALA A 105 -6.76 -3.85 47.11
C ALA A 105 -5.44 -4.46 46.60
N ALA A 106 -4.47 -4.52 47.51
CA ALA A 106 -3.22 -5.23 47.37
C ALA A 106 -3.29 -6.52 48.19
N ALA A 107 -2.84 -7.64 47.62
CA ALA A 107 -2.40 -8.90 48.25
C ALA A 107 -2.53 -10.01 47.19
N ARG A 108 -1.64 -10.98 47.02
CA ARG A 108 -0.43 -11.41 47.72
C ARG A 108 0.31 -12.33 46.75
N ALA A 109 1.63 -12.26 46.77
CA ALA A 109 2.50 -13.31 46.29
C ALA A 109 2.38 -14.55 47.21
N ALA A 110 2.40 -15.73 46.60
CA ALA A 110 2.67 -16.98 47.31
C ALA A 110 3.63 -17.82 46.47
N SER A 111 4.87 -17.83 46.94
CA SER A 111 5.95 -18.73 46.57
C SER A 111 5.75 -20.12 47.16
N GLY A 112 6.19 -21.14 46.41
CA GLY A 112 6.73 -22.39 46.99
C GLY A 112 5.85 -23.62 46.81
N ARG A 113 6.34 -24.61 46.05
CA ARG A 113 7.21 -25.66 46.59
C ARG A 113 7.63 -26.64 45.49
N GLN A 114 8.93 -26.90 45.48
CA GLN A 114 9.55 -28.11 44.95
C GLN A 114 8.92 -29.36 45.57
N ALA A 115 8.66 -30.37 44.75
CA ALA A 115 8.61 -31.76 45.18
C ALA A 115 9.27 -32.64 44.11
N ALA A 116 10.07 -33.57 44.60
CA ALA A 116 11.10 -34.28 43.89
C ALA A 116 10.58 -35.56 43.20
N ARG A 117 11.28 -35.90 42.11
CA ARG A 117 11.72 -37.24 41.69
C ARG A 117 10.71 -38.40 41.81
N ARG A 118 10.26 -38.88 40.65
CA ARG A 118 10.21 -40.32 40.37
C ARG A 118 10.82 -40.61 39.00
N ARG A 119 11.90 -41.40 39.02
CA ARG A 119 12.53 -42.02 37.84
C ARG A 119 11.62 -43.15 37.37
N ALA A 120 11.31 -43.19 36.09
CA ALA A 120 10.83 -44.39 35.41
C ALA A 120 11.62 -44.55 34.11
N ALA A 121 12.04 -45.78 33.86
CA ALA A 121 13.01 -46.20 32.86
C ALA A 121 12.40 -46.30 31.45
N GLY A 122 13.26 -46.00 30.46
CA GLY A 122 13.34 -46.63 29.14
C GLY A 122 12.08 -46.78 28.29
N ASP A 123 12.00 -46.00 27.21
CA ASP A 123 11.66 -46.57 25.90
C ASP A 123 12.40 -45.78 24.80
N HIS A 124 13.50 -46.33 24.28
CA HIS A 124 14.26 -45.77 23.16
C HIS A 124 13.50 -46.01 21.85
N ARG A 125 12.40 -45.29 21.62
CA ARG A 125 11.83 -45.15 20.28
C ARG A 125 12.57 -44.04 19.57
N ARG A 126 13.47 -44.45 18.66
CA ARG A 126 14.11 -43.59 17.66
C ARG A 126 13.05 -42.68 17.03
N ALA A 127 13.08 -41.40 17.38
CA ALA A 127 12.36 -40.37 16.64
C ALA A 127 12.94 -40.36 15.23
N ARG A 128 12.22 -40.97 14.28
CA ARG A 128 12.46 -40.69 12.87
C ARG A 128 12.17 -39.20 12.70
N ALA A 129 13.23 -38.41 12.55
CA ALA A 129 13.10 -37.08 12.01
C ALA A 129 12.25 -37.21 10.74
N ARG A 130 11.10 -36.53 10.72
CA ARG A 130 10.39 -36.32 9.47
C ARG A 130 11.36 -35.52 8.61
N GLU A 131 11.93 -36.17 7.61
CA GLU A 131 12.51 -35.49 6.47
C GLU A 131 11.36 -34.73 5.80
N ASP A 132 11.04 -33.54 6.33
CA ASP A 132 10.36 -32.54 5.55
C ASP A 132 11.29 -32.24 4.39
N GLY A 133 10.94 -32.80 3.23
CA GLY A 133 11.82 -32.95 2.08
C GLY A 133 12.49 -31.63 1.69
N LEU A 134 13.80 -31.71 1.45
CA LEU A 134 14.54 -30.64 0.80
C LEU A 134 13.77 -30.21 -0.47
N PRO A 135 13.61 -28.89 -0.74
CA PRO A 135 12.83 -28.43 -1.88
C PRO A 135 13.33 -29.10 -3.17
N ARG A 136 12.43 -29.42 -4.09
CA ARG A 136 12.85 -29.98 -5.40
C ARG A 136 13.82 -29.02 -6.09
N GLY A 137 14.64 -29.51 -7.03
CA GLY A 137 15.66 -28.69 -7.70
C GLY A 137 15.09 -27.36 -8.23
N ASP A 138 13.91 -27.42 -8.84
CA ASP A 138 13.20 -26.24 -9.37
C ASP A 138 12.70 -25.29 -8.27
N GLU A 139 12.10 -25.82 -7.19
CA GLU A 139 11.66 -25.02 -6.02
C GLU A 139 12.85 -24.35 -5.30
N ARG A 140 14.02 -25.01 -5.30
CA ARG A 140 15.27 -24.46 -4.74
C ARG A 140 15.80 -23.31 -5.58
N ILE A 141 15.70 -23.40 -6.92
CA ILE A 141 16.10 -22.32 -7.83
C ILE A 141 15.14 -21.14 -7.73
N GLU A 142 13.82 -21.37 -7.63
CA GLU A 142 12.82 -20.33 -7.38
C GLU A 142 13.09 -19.58 -6.07
N LEU A 143 13.39 -20.30 -4.98
CA LEU A 143 13.71 -19.71 -3.67
C LEU A 143 15.00 -18.87 -3.67
N LEU A 144 15.94 -19.13 -4.59
CA LEU A 144 17.18 -18.36 -4.71
C LEU A 144 17.07 -17.14 -5.63
N THR A 145 15.98 -17.01 -6.38
CA THR A 145 15.79 -15.98 -7.41
C THR A 145 14.68 -14.99 -7.09
N VAL A 146 13.79 -15.32 -6.14
CA VAL A 146 12.87 -14.37 -5.51
C VAL A 146 13.44 -13.88 -4.19
N HIS A 147 13.56 -12.56 -4.05
CA HIS A 147 14.18 -11.92 -2.89
C HIS A 147 13.21 -10.97 -2.20
N ARG A 148 13.40 -10.76 -0.89
CA ARG A 148 12.78 -9.63 -0.16
C ARG A 148 13.82 -8.52 -0.02
N LEU A 149 13.47 -7.31 -0.40
CA LEU A 149 14.40 -6.18 -0.44
C LEU A 149 15.00 -5.90 0.94
N GLU A 150 14.19 -5.98 2.00
CA GLU A 150 14.58 -5.75 3.39
C GLU A 150 15.48 -6.85 3.99
N GLU A 151 15.61 -8.00 3.31
CA GLU A 151 16.46 -9.12 3.72
C GLU A 151 17.81 -9.15 2.99
N LEU A 152 17.98 -8.32 1.95
CA LEU A 152 19.22 -8.24 1.19
C LEU A 152 20.22 -7.27 1.83
N SER A 153 21.46 -7.71 2.01
CA SER A 153 22.58 -6.82 2.30
C SER A 153 22.94 -5.98 1.07
N THR A 154 23.63 -4.85 1.28
CA THR A 154 24.07 -4.00 0.16
C THR A 154 24.89 -4.77 -0.88
N PRO A 155 25.88 -5.62 -0.53
CA PRO A 155 26.60 -6.42 -1.51
C PRO A 155 25.71 -7.44 -2.25
N ALA A 156 24.75 -8.06 -1.56
CA ALA A 156 23.83 -9.02 -2.19
C ALA A 156 22.90 -8.33 -3.20
N LEU A 157 22.37 -7.16 -2.85
CA LEU A 157 21.59 -6.34 -3.78
C LEU A 157 22.46 -5.84 -4.94
N ASP A 158 23.72 -5.46 -4.66
CA ASP A 158 24.62 -4.95 -5.69
C ASP A 158 24.98 -6.01 -6.74
N ALA A 159 25.12 -7.27 -6.32
CA ALA A 159 25.43 -8.40 -7.19
C ALA A 159 24.32 -8.77 -8.20
N LEU A 160 23.09 -8.28 -8.04
CA LEU A 160 21.99 -8.62 -8.95
C LEU A 160 22.20 -8.00 -10.35
N ASP A 161 22.04 -8.79 -11.41
CA ASP A 161 22.06 -8.23 -12.78
C ASP A 161 20.87 -7.29 -12.99
N ARG A 162 21.15 -6.00 -13.13
CA ARG A 162 20.15 -4.93 -13.30
C ARG A 162 19.28 -5.09 -14.56
N SER A 163 19.79 -5.78 -15.57
CA SER A 163 19.09 -6.04 -16.83
C SER A 163 18.16 -7.25 -16.77
N ARG A 164 18.31 -8.09 -15.73
CA ARG A 164 17.52 -9.31 -15.51
C ARG A 164 16.86 -9.32 -14.13
N THR A 165 16.70 -8.16 -13.51
CA THR A 165 16.05 -8.03 -12.20
C THR A 165 14.82 -7.15 -12.30
N VAL A 166 13.68 -7.66 -11.81
CA VAL A 166 12.44 -6.91 -11.66
C VAL A 166 12.21 -6.58 -10.19
N ILE A 167 12.02 -5.30 -9.88
CA ILE A 167 11.59 -4.86 -8.55
C ILE A 167 10.06 -4.74 -8.53
N LEU A 168 9.40 -5.39 -7.58
CA LEU A 168 7.95 -5.35 -7.38
C LEU A 168 7.64 -4.51 -6.14
N LEU A 169 7.05 -3.34 -6.36
CA LEU A 169 6.49 -2.49 -5.32
C LEU A 169 5.06 -2.93 -5.00
N THR A 170 4.73 -3.06 -3.72
CA THR A 170 3.35 -3.31 -3.27
C THR A 170 2.79 -2.05 -2.59
N VAL A 171 1.71 -1.48 -3.14
CA VAL A 171 1.18 -0.18 -2.71
C VAL A 171 -0.33 -0.28 -2.59
N SER A 172 -0.87 -0.17 -1.38
CA SER A 172 -2.31 -0.22 -1.12
C SER A 172 -2.62 0.43 0.24
N PRO A 173 -3.82 1.02 0.43
CA PRO A 173 -4.22 1.60 1.70
C PRO A 173 -4.53 0.53 2.77
N LEU A 174 -4.74 1.00 4.00
CA LEU A 174 -5.61 0.32 4.95
C LEU A 174 -7.00 0.95 4.84
N GLU A 175 -8.03 0.13 4.59
CA GLU A 175 -9.38 0.59 4.28
C GLU A 175 -10.44 -0.39 4.82
N ALA A 176 -11.55 0.13 5.34
CA ALA A 176 -12.65 -0.70 5.85
C ALA A 176 -13.35 -1.46 4.72
N HIS A 177 -13.60 -2.76 4.92
CA HIS A 177 -14.16 -3.69 3.94
C HIS A 177 -15.39 -4.43 4.50
N GLY A 178 -16.32 -3.66 5.05
CA GLY A 178 -17.47 -4.21 5.77
C GLY A 178 -17.13 -4.75 7.18
N PRO A 179 -18.12 -5.34 7.86
CA PRO A 179 -17.96 -5.83 9.23
C PRO A 179 -17.20 -7.16 9.32
N HIS A 180 -16.99 -7.85 8.19
CA HIS A 180 -16.46 -9.21 8.15
C HIS A 180 -15.01 -9.33 7.69
N LEU A 181 -14.42 -8.27 7.12
CA LEU A 181 -13.04 -8.29 6.60
C LEU A 181 -12.12 -7.34 7.37
N PRO A 182 -10.81 -7.65 7.46
CA PRO A 182 -9.84 -6.76 8.08
C PRO A 182 -9.59 -5.54 7.19
N VAL A 183 -9.09 -4.45 7.77
CA VAL A 183 -8.73 -3.24 6.98
C VAL A 183 -7.56 -3.43 6.01
N GLY A 184 -6.92 -4.60 6.02
CA GLY A 184 -5.72 -4.90 5.23
C GLY A 184 -5.99 -5.67 3.94
N VAL A 185 -7.25 -5.85 3.51
CA VAL A 185 -7.63 -6.64 2.31
C VAL A 185 -6.76 -6.27 1.11
N ASP A 186 -6.70 -4.99 0.76
CA ASP A 186 -5.94 -4.51 -0.41
C ASP A 186 -4.45 -4.83 -0.31
N ALA A 187 -3.87 -4.68 0.89
CA ALA A 187 -2.46 -4.97 1.13
C ALA A 187 -2.15 -6.47 1.05
N PHE A 188 -3.07 -7.33 1.53
CA PHE A 188 -2.95 -8.78 1.38
C PHE A 188 -3.04 -9.19 -0.10
N ALA A 189 -4.02 -8.65 -0.82
CA ALA A 189 -4.17 -8.89 -2.25
C ALA A 189 -2.92 -8.43 -3.01
N ALA A 190 -2.48 -7.18 -2.86
CA ALA A 190 -1.30 -6.65 -3.55
C ALA A 190 -0.05 -7.51 -3.32
N ARG A 191 0.18 -7.95 -2.07
CA ARG A 191 1.30 -8.82 -1.73
C ARG A 191 1.20 -10.19 -2.40
N HIS A 192 0.03 -10.83 -2.31
CA HIS A 192 -0.21 -12.13 -2.95
C HIS A 192 0.03 -12.08 -4.46
N PHE A 193 -0.46 -11.04 -5.12
CA PHE A 193 -0.23 -10.82 -6.55
C PHE A 193 1.25 -10.63 -6.85
N ALA A 194 1.96 -9.79 -6.10
CA ALA A 194 3.39 -9.59 -6.30
C ALA A 194 4.22 -10.87 -6.09
N GLU A 195 3.94 -11.61 -5.01
CA GLU A 195 4.61 -12.89 -4.71
C GLU A 195 4.37 -13.93 -5.80
N THR A 196 3.12 -14.06 -6.26
CA THR A 196 2.75 -15.01 -7.33
C THR A 196 3.38 -14.64 -8.67
N ILE A 197 3.38 -13.34 -9.03
CA ILE A 197 4.03 -12.83 -10.24
C ILE A 197 5.54 -13.02 -10.17
N ALA A 198 6.17 -12.76 -9.02
CA ALA A 198 7.60 -12.96 -8.82
C ALA A 198 8.00 -14.42 -9.05
N ALA A 199 7.32 -15.36 -8.40
CA ALA A 199 7.56 -16.79 -8.54
C ALA A 199 7.40 -17.23 -10.01
N ARG A 200 6.29 -16.83 -10.64
CA ARG A 200 6.01 -17.20 -12.03
C ARG A 200 7.00 -16.58 -13.02
N LEU A 201 7.45 -15.34 -12.77
CA LEU A 201 8.44 -14.67 -13.61
C LEU A 201 9.77 -15.42 -13.63
N VAL A 202 10.31 -15.78 -12.46
CA VAL A 202 11.61 -16.46 -12.38
C VAL A 202 11.53 -17.89 -12.91
N ALA A 203 10.38 -18.56 -12.77
CA ALA A 203 10.12 -19.86 -13.36
C ALA A 203 10.05 -19.81 -14.90
N GLU A 204 9.36 -18.80 -15.47
CA GLU A 204 9.23 -18.63 -16.92
C GLU A 204 10.51 -18.08 -17.57
N ARG A 205 11.41 -17.45 -16.79
CA ARG A 205 12.62 -16.79 -17.29
C ARG A 205 13.87 -17.16 -16.48
N PRO A 206 14.53 -18.30 -16.80
CA PRO A 206 15.75 -18.71 -16.14
C PRO A 206 16.83 -17.62 -16.15
N GLY A 207 17.47 -17.39 -15.01
CA GLY A 207 18.49 -16.36 -14.81
C GLY A 207 17.93 -14.95 -14.58
N TRP A 208 16.61 -14.80 -14.44
CA TRP A 208 16.00 -13.58 -13.93
C TRP A 208 15.85 -13.63 -12.41
N HIS A 209 15.83 -12.44 -11.81
CA HIS A 209 15.54 -12.23 -10.40
C HIS A 209 14.31 -11.37 -10.21
N ALA A 210 13.55 -11.63 -9.15
CA ALA A 210 12.46 -10.80 -8.70
C ALA A 210 12.75 -10.33 -7.28
N VAL A 211 12.63 -9.03 -7.02
CA VAL A 211 12.82 -8.45 -5.68
C VAL A 211 11.51 -7.81 -5.23
N LEU A 212 10.94 -8.34 -4.16
CA LEU A 212 9.74 -7.84 -3.51
C LEU A 212 10.12 -6.74 -2.53
N ALA A 213 9.62 -5.53 -2.74
CA ALA A 213 9.77 -4.46 -1.76
C ALA A 213 8.72 -4.59 -0.63
N PRO A 214 9.02 -4.07 0.58
CA PRO A 214 8.04 -3.99 1.65
C PRO A 214 6.76 -3.31 1.20
N THR A 215 5.62 -3.80 1.67
CA THR A 215 4.33 -3.19 1.36
C THR A 215 4.25 -1.79 1.94
N LEU A 216 3.90 -0.84 1.09
CA LEU A 216 3.64 0.54 1.46
C LEU A 216 2.14 0.68 1.77
N PRO A 217 1.74 0.80 3.06
CA PRO A 217 0.33 0.91 3.46
C PRO A 217 -0.18 2.34 3.24
N ILE A 218 -0.04 2.85 2.02
CA ILE A 218 -0.44 4.19 1.61
C ILE A 218 -1.41 4.10 0.44
N GLY A 219 -2.51 4.83 0.53
CA GLY A 219 -3.47 4.92 -0.57
C GLY A 219 -4.39 6.11 -0.43
N SER A 220 -5.14 6.39 -1.49
CA SER A 220 -6.09 7.50 -1.56
C SER A 220 -7.43 7.00 -2.07
N PHE A 221 -8.48 7.83 -2.09
CA PHE A 221 -9.79 7.39 -2.57
C PHE A 221 -10.31 6.18 -1.80
N THR A 222 -10.16 6.23 -0.48
CA THR A 222 -10.67 5.21 0.44
C THR A 222 -12.02 5.67 1.01
N LEU A 223 -12.76 4.73 1.60
CA LEU A 223 -13.87 5.01 2.49
C LEU A 223 -13.38 5.73 3.77
N VAL A 224 -14.30 6.36 4.49
CA VAL A 224 -14.01 7.00 5.79
C VAL A 224 -14.69 6.18 6.88
N ALA A 225 -13.87 5.42 7.61
CA ALA A 225 -14.30 4.51 8.67
C ALA A 225 -13.15 4.25 9.67
N PRO A 226 -13.44 3.77 10.90
CA PRO A 226 -12.40 3.37 11.85
C PRO A 226 -11.39 2.40 11.22
N GLY A 227 -10.11 2.63 11.46
CA GLY A 227 -9.01 1.83 10.91
C GLY A 227 -8.63 2.16 9.46
N THR A 228 -9.44 2.94 8.73
CA THR A 228 -9.07 3.41 7.39
C THR A 228 -8.05 4.55 7.48
N ILE A 229 -6.96 4.45 6.72
CA ILE A 229 -5.91 5.47 6.66
C ILE A 229 -5.81 6.02 5.24
N THR A 230 -6.38 7.21 5.04
CA THR A 230 -6.31 7.91 3.75
C THR A 230 -5.09 8.81 3.68
N VAL A 231 -4.29 8.62 2.64
CA VAL A 231 -3.18 9.49 2.24
C VAL A 231 -3.63 10.35 1.06
N ARG A 232 -3.15 11.60 1.01
CA ARG A 232 -3.42 12.49 -0.13
C ARG A 232 -2.88 11.84 -1.41
N GLN A 233 -3.68 11.83 -2.47
CA GLN A 233 -3.33 11.25 -3.77
C GLN A 233 -1.94 11.69 -4.28
N ARG A 234 -1.62 12.98 -4.12
CA ARG A 234 -0.31 13.54 -4.49
C ARG A 234 0.85 12.96 -3.68
N VAL A 235 0.64 12.67 -2.40
CA VAL A 235 1.68 12.06 -1.56
C VAL A 235 1.93 10.63 -2.01
N VAL A 236 0.89 9.86 -2.37
CA VAL A 236 1.08 8.53 -2.98
C VAL A 236 1.96 8.63 -4.23
N ARG A 237 1.62 9.54 -5.16
CA ARG A 237 2.42 9.77 -6.37
C ARG A 237 3.86 10.16 -6.05
N ASP A 238 4.06 11.18 -5.20
CA ASP A 238 5.38 11.74 -4.90
C ASP A 238 6.27 10.69 -4.19
N THR A 239 5.72 9.92 -3.26
CA THR A 239 6.43 8.79 -2.64
C THR A 239 6.90 7.78 -3.69
N LEU A 240 6.04 7.39 -4.64
CA LEU A 240 6.43 6.42 -5.67
C LEU A 240 7.41 6.99 -6.70
N VAL A 241 7.36 8.29 -6.97
CA VAL A 241 8.41 8.97 -7.74
C VAL A 241 9.75 8.87 -7.02
N ASP A 242 9.79 9.11 -5.71
CA ASP A 242 11.04 9.02 -4.93
C ASP A 242 11.58 7.59 -4.83
N TYR A 243 10.71 6.60 -4.66
CA TYR A 243 11.06 5.17 -4.68
C TYR A 243 11.62 4.78 -6.05
N GLY A 244 10.87 5.04 -7.12
CA GLY A 244 11.26 4.70 -8.48
C GLY A 244 12.55 5.40 -8.91
N ALA A 245 12.72 6.68 -8.58
CA ALA A 245 13.95 7.43 -8.86
C ALA A 245 15.16 6.88 -8.09
N SER A 246 14.96 6.41 -6.86
CA SER A 246 16.04 5.81 -6.06
C SER A 246 16.47 4.46 -6.64
N LEU A 247 15.53 3.60 -7.01
CA LEU A 247 15.80 2.33 -7.69
C LEU A 247 16.48 2.54 -9.05
N ALA A 248 16.01 3.52 -9.83
CA ALA A 248 16.61 3.86 -11.11
C ALA A 248 18.05 4.37 -10.97
N ARG A 249 18.34 5.18 -9.93
CA ARG A 249 19.72 5.62 -9.63
C ARG A 249 20.63 4.47 -9.24
N ALA A 250 20.09 3.41 -8.63
CA ALA A 250 20.81 2.17 -8.34
C ALA A 250 20.96 1.26 -9.59
N GLY A 251 20.48 1.71 -10.76
CA GLY A 251 20.65 1.05 -12.05
C GLY A 251 19.53 0.08 -12.43
N PHE A 252 18.53 -0.15 -11.57
CA PHE A 252 17.44 -1.08 -11.88
C PHE A 252 16.57 -0.58 -13.04
N ARG A 253 16.29 -1.50 -13.97
CA ARG A 253 15.63 -1.19 -15.25
C ARG A 253 14.13 -1.46 -15.25
N TYR A 254 13.66 -2.37 -14.41
CA TYR A 254 12.27 -2.83 -14.37
C TYR A 254 11.69 -2.67 -12.96
N VAL A 255 10.69 -1.80 -12.82
CA VAL A 255 10.00 -1.53 -11.54
C VAL A 255 8.49 -1.66 -11.77
N LEU A 256 7.89 -2.70 -11.22
CA LEU A 256 6.47 -2.96 -11.38
C LEU A 256 5.73 -2.64 -10.08
N ILE A 257 4.52 -2.10 -10.19
CA ILE A 257 3.66 -1.79 -9.05
C ILE A 257 2.48 -2.76 -9.04
N ALA A 258 2.41 -3.54 -7.96
CA ALA A 258 1.27 -4.34 -7.58
C ALA A 258 0.42 -3.57 -6.57
N ASN A 259 -0.89 -3.63 -6.76
CA ASN A 259 -1.89 -2.93 -5.95
C ASN A 259 -3.14 -3.81 -5.82
N GLY A 260 -3.86 -3.71 -4.70
CA GLY A 260 -5.16 -4.36 -4.46
C GLY A 260 -6.35 -3.41 -4.50
N HIS A 261 -6.13 -2.09 -4.46
CA HIS A 261 -7.19 -1.08 -4.31
C HIS A 261 -7.72 -0.52 -5.63
N ALA A 262 -9.03 -0.49 -5.82
CA ALA A 262 -9.67 -0.02 -7.04
C ALA A 262 -9.97 1.49 -7.09
N GLY A 263 -9.61 2.27 -6.06
CA GLY A 263 -9.89 3.71 -5.99
C GLY A 263 -9.39 4.49 -7.22
N PRO A 264 -10.25 5.18 -8.00
CA PRO A 264 -9.88 5.79 -9.29
C PRO A 264 -8.67 6.74 -9.22
N GLY A 265 -8.64 7.65 -8.24
CA GLY A 265 -7.50 8.55 -8.08
C GLY A 265 -6.27 7.85 -7.51
N HIS A 266 -6.42 6.75 -6.76
CA HIS A 266 -5.28 5.94 -6.34
C HIS A 266 -4.60 5.31 -7.56
N LEU A 267 -5.36 4.61 -8.40
CA LEU A 267 -4.87 4.02 -9.65
C LEU A 267 -4.19 5.08 -10.54
N ALA A 268 -4.82 6.25 -10.70
CA ALA A 268 -4.23 7.36 -11.44
C ALA A 268 -2.90 7.85 -10.84
N ALA A 269 -2.76 7.86 -9.51
CA ALA A 269 -1.52 8.26 -8.84
C ALA A 269 -0.37 7.26 -9.09
N LEU A 270 -0.67 5.96 -9.05
CA LEU A 270 0.30 4.89 -9.37
C LEU A 270 0.78 5.05 -10.81
N GLU A 271 -0.15 5.18 -11.75
CA GLU A 271 0.13 5.32 -13.19
C GLU A 271 0.86 6.63 -13.53
N GLU A 272 0.52 7.73 -12.84
CA GLU A 272 1.23 9.02 -12.97
C GLU A 272 2.67 8.91 -12.49
N SER A 273 2.91 8.28 -11.33
CA SER A 273 4.27 8.09 -10.80
C SER A 273 5.14 7.25 -11.75
N ALA A 274 4.59 6.14 -12.25
CA ALA A 274 5.22 5.26 -13.21
C ALA A 274 5.58 5.99 -14.52
N ALA A 275 4.67 6.83 -15.03
CA ALA A 275 4.90 7.64 -16.23
C ALA A 275 6.00 8.70 -16.03
N ILE A 276 6.07 9.32 -14.85
CA ILE A 276 7.10 10.31 -14.51
C ILE A 276 8.47 9.64 -14.45
N VAL A 277 8.59 8.55 -13.68
CA VAL A 277 9.86 7.87 -13.46
C VAL A 277 10.39 7.26 -14.75
N SER A 278 9.54 6.53 -15.49
CA SER A 278 9.95 5.90 -16.76
C SER A 278 10.52 6.91 -17.74
N ARG A 279 9.86 8.06 -17.89
CA ARG A 279 10.31 9.14 -18.79
C ARG A 279 11.60 9.79 -18.31
N ARG A 280 11.68 10.15 -17.02
CA ARG A 280 12.79 10.92 -16.47
C ARG A 280 14.07 10.10 -16.37
N HIS A 281 13.94 8.82 -16.04
CA HIS A 281 15.08 7.93 -15.77
C HIS A 281 15.32 6.90 -16.89
N ARG A 282 14.47 6.85 -17.92
CA ARG A 282 14.55 5.90 -19.05
C ARG A 282 14.56 4.44 -18.59
N ILE A 283 13.72 4.13 -17.61
CA ILE A 283 13.46 2.77 -17.11
C ILE A 283 12.02 2.35 -17.44
N VAL A 284 11.72 1.07 -17.26
CA VAL A 284 10.35 0.53 -17.37
C VAL A 284 9.75 0.51 -15.97
N MET A 285 8.98 1.55 -15.63
CA MET A 285 8.14 1.57 -14.43
C MET A 285 6.67 1.55 -14.80
N ALA A 286 5.90 0.59 -14.28
CA ALA A 286 4.49 0.42 -14.66
C ALA A 286 3.63 -0.12 -13.50
N SER A 287 2.38 0.31 -13.44
CA SER A 287 1.32 -0.30 -12.62
C SER A 287 0.45 -1.17 -13.54
N PHE A 288 0.31 -2.46 -13.24
CA PHE A 288 -0.47 -3.38 -14.07
C PHE A 288 -1.89 -3.62 -13.52
N THR A 289 -2.11 -3.48 -12.21
CA THR A 289 -3.42 -3.78 -11.61
C THR A 289 -4.55 -2.87 -12.13
N GLY A 290 -4.26 -1.60 -12.45
CA GLY A 290 -5.28 -0.67 -12.95
C GLY A 290 -5.95 -1.14 -14.24
N HIS A 291 -5.17 -1.75 -15.15
CA HIS A 291 -5.70 -2.39 -16.36
C HIS A 291 -6.57 -3.60 -16.03
N LEU A 292 -6.10 -4.47 -15.13
CA LEU A 292 -6.81 -5.68 -14.74
C LEU A 292 -8.17 -5.35 -14.11
N VAL A 293 -8.20 -4.41 -13.17
CA VAL A 293 -9.43 -3.93 -12.51
C VAL A 293 -10.41 -3.37 -13.53
N TRP A 294 -9.94 -2.59 -14.50
CA TRP A 294 -10.80 -2.04 -15.55
C TRP A 294 -11.43 -3.12 -16.43
N GLN A 295 -10.65 -4.11 -16.84
CA GLN A 295 -11.13 -5.22 -17.67
C GLN A 295 -12.07 -6.14 -16.90
N PHE A 296 -11.82 -6.34 -15.60
CA PHE A 296 -12.71 -7.02 -14.68
C PHE A 296 -14.07 -6.33 -14.62
N PHE A 297 -14.12 -5.02 -14.35
CA PHE A 297 -15.38 -4.26 -14.32
C PHE A 297 -16.12 -4.23 -15.66
N ARG A 298 -15.41 -4.41 -16.78
CA ARG A 298 -16.01 -4.56 -18.11
C ARG A 298 -16.48 -5.99 -18.42
N GLY A 299 -16.41 -6.91 -17.46
CA GLY A 299 -16.81 -8.31 -17.62
C GLY A 299 -15.94 -9.10 -18.61
N ARG A 300 -14.75 -8.60 -18.97
CA ARG A 300 -13.88 -9.21 -19.99
C ARG A 300 -13.25 -10.53 -19.55
N TYR A 301 -13.30 -10.84 -18.26
CA TYR A 301 -12.72 -12.06 -17.69
C TYR A 301 -13.75 -13.16 -17.43
N ARG A 302 -15.02 -12.93 -17.76
CA ARG A 302 -16.11 -13.88 -17.49
C ARG A 302 -15.89 -15.25 -18.13
N GLU A 303 -15.60 -15.29 -19.43
CA GLU A 303 -15.39 -16.56 -20.15
C GLU A 303 -14.17 -17.32 -19.61
N LYS A 304 -13.08 -16.60 -19.33
CA LYS A 304 -11.87 -17.17 -18.73
C LYS A 304 -12.13 -17.70 -17.32
N LEU A 305 -12.95 -17.00 -16.53
CA LEU A 305 -13.37 -17.43 -15.21
C LEU A 305 -14.20 -18.71 -15.28
N GLU A 306 -15.20 -18.78 -16.17
CA GLU A 306 -16.05 -19.97 -16.35
C GLU A 306 -15.24 -21.18 -16.80
N ALA A 307 -14.29 -20.97 -17.70
CA ALA A 307 -13.34 -22.01 -18.11
C ALA A 307 -12.48 -22.47 -16.93
N ALA A 308 -11.96 -21.55 -16.11
CA ALA A 308 -11.16 -21.88 -14.93
C ALA A 308 -11.98 -22.56 -13.82
N LEU A 309 -13.26 -22.22 -13.68
CA LEU A 309 -14.21 -22.87 -12.78
C LEU A 309 -14.65 -24.25 -13.28
N GLY A 310 -14.51 -24.53 -14.57
CA GLY A 310 -15.05 -25.73 -15.22
C GLY A 310 -16.59 -25.74 -15.32
N ARG A 311 -17.24 -24.58 -15.14
CA ARG A 311 -18.70 -24.42 -15.25
C ARG A 311 -19.08 -23.00 -15.62
N ALA A 312 -20.25 -22.86 -16.22
CA ALA A 312 -20.87 -21.55 -16.40
C ALA A 312 -21.30 -20.95 -15.05
N LEU A 313 -21.24 -19.62 -14.95
CA LEU A 313 -21.91 -18.88 -13.88
C LEU A 313 -23.42 -18.90 -14.12
N THR A 314 -24.17 -19.10 -13.04
CA THR A 314 -25.64 -18.96 -13.03
C THR A 314 -26.05 -17.50 -13.32
N GLY A 315 -27.32 -17.28 -13.65
CA GLY A 315 -27.85 -15.92 -13.86
C GLY A 315 -27.60 -14.99 -12.67
N ASP A 316 -27.83 -15.51 -11.46
CA ASP A 316 -27.65 -14.75 -10.21
C ASP A 316 -26.17 -14.47 -9.91
N GLU A 317 -25.28 -15.43 -10.16
CA GLU A 317 -23.84 -15.23 -10.03
C GLU A 317 -23.33 -14.17 -11.02
N ARG A 318 -23.85 -14.14 -12.25
CA ARG A 318 -23.48 -13.10 -13.22
C ARG A 318 -23.86 -11.72 -12.76
N ILE A 319 -25.07 -11.56 -12.20
CA ILE A 319 -25.54 -10.29 -11.63
C ILE A 319 -24.67 -9.92 -10.43
N ALA A 320 -24.45 -10.88 -9.52
CA ALA A 320 -23.66 -10.65 -8.31
C ALA A 320 -22.21 -10.22 -8.63
N LEU A 321 -21.57 -10.84 -9.63
CA LEU A 321 -20.24 -10.47 -10.08
C LEU A 321 -20.20 -9.08 -10.72
N ALA A 322 -21.24 -8.69 -11.45
CA ALA A 322 -21.33 -7.36 -12.06
C ALA A 322 -21.55 -6.26 -11.01
N ASP A 323 -22.23 -6.57 -9.90
CA ASP A 323 -22.44 -5.65 -8.79
C ASP A 323 -21.20 -5.49 -7.90
N ASP A 324 -20.29 -6.46 -7.92
CA ASP A 324 -19.16 -6.60 -7.02
C ASP A 324 -18.12 -5.49 -7.19
N ALA A 325 -17.80 -4.80 -6.09
CA ALA A 325 -16.89 -3.66 -6.15
C ALA A 325 -16.02 -3.43 -4.92
N HIS A 326 -16.48 -3.78 -3.71
CA HIS A 326 -15.77 -3.49 -2.46
C HIS A 326 -16.25 -4.38 -1.31
N GLY A 327 -15.39 -5.10 -0.62
CA GLY A 327 -15.71 -6.03 0.46
C GLY A 327 -16.71 -7.14 0.08
N GLY A 328 -16.94 -7.36 -1.22
CA GLY A 328 -18.01 -8.21 -1.73
C GLY A 328 -17.55 -9.64 -2.02
N TRP A 329 -18.07 -10.24 -3.09
CA TRP A 329 -17.88 -11.65 -3.40
C TRP A 329 -16.40 -11.98 -3.64
N TRP A 330 -15.71 -11.22 -4.50
CA TRP A 330 -14.31 -11.42 -4.84
C TRP A 330 -13.37 -11.30 -3.64
N GLU A 331 -13.41 -10.18 -2.93
CA GLU A 331 -12.46 -9.90 -1.84
C GLU A 331 -12.69 -10.80 -0.63
N THR A 332 -13.94 -11.12 -0.33
CA THR A 332 -14.26 -12.09 0.73
C THR A 332 -13.75 -13.48 0.35
N SER A 333 -13.97 -13.91 -0.89
CA SER A 333 -13.46 -15.20 -1.39
C SER A 333 -11.93 -15.25 -1.36
N LEU A 334 -11.28 -14.17 -1.78
CA LEU A 334 -9.82 -14.05 -1.77
C LEU A 334 -9.28 -14.12 -0.34
N MET A 335 -9.91 -13.44 0.60
CA MET A 335 -9.48 -13.50 2.00
C MET A 335 -9.72 -14.87 2.64
N LEU A 336 -10.77 -15.60 2.26
CA LEU A 336 -10.92 -17.00 2.69
C LEU A 336 -9.81 -17.91 2.14
N LEU A 337 -9.27 -17.60 0.96
CA LEU A 337 -8.12 -18.31 0.39
C LEU A 337 -6.81 -17.93 1.10
N LEU A 338 -6.58 -16.64 1.37
CA LEU A 338 -5.29 -16.13 1.87
C LEU A 338 -5.15 -16.16 3.40
N ARG A 339 -6.18 -15.71 4.10
CA ARG A 339 -6.21 -15.48 5.55
C ARG A 339 -7.62 -15.76 6.11
N PRO A 340 -8.10 -17.01 6.03
CA PRO A 340 -9.44 -17.36 6.52
C PRO A 340 -9.61 -17.07 8.01
N ASP A 341 -8.52 -17.04 8.78
CA ASP A 341 -8.49 -16.67 10.20
C ASP A 341 -8.87 -15.21 10.48
N LEU A 342 -8.85 -14.35 9.45
CA LEU A 342 -9.22 -12.94 9.56
C LEU A 342 -10.63 -12.64 9.03
N VAL A 343 -11.33 -13.63 8.46
CA VAL A 343 -12.69 -13.46 7.92
C VAL A 343 -13.68 -13.83 9.01
N ALA A 344 -14.54 -12.89 9.39
CA ALA A 344 -15.55 -13.14 10.41
C ALA A 344 -16.61 -14.11 9.89
N SER A 345 -16.98 -15.12 10.68
CA SER A 345 -17.87 -16.22 10.26
C SER A 345 -19.26 -15.76 9.79
N HIS A 346 -19.74 -14.62 10.29
CA HIS A 346 -21.05 -14.04 9.95
C HIS A 346 -21.11 -13.48 8.51
N TYR A 347 -20.03 -13.53 7.72
CA TYR A 347 -20.05 -13.08 6.33
C TYR A 347 -21.14 -13.75 5.47
N ARG A 348 -21.53 -14.99 5.83
CA ARG A 348 -22.59 -15.76 5.16
C ARG A 348 -24.00 -15.19 5.39
N GLU A 349 -24.17 -14.43 6.47
CA GLU A 349 -25.43 -13.82 6.86
C GLU A 349 -25.57 -12.38 6.32
N LEU A 350 -24.50 -11.83 5.75
CA LEU A 350 -24.48 -10.48 5.22
C LEU A 350 -25.34 -10.38 3.95
N PRO A 351 -26.33 -9.46 3.91
CA PRO A 351 -27.18 -9.30 2.75
C PRO A 351 -26.39 -8.70 1.56
N PRO A 352 -26.85 -8.87 0.32
CA PRO A 352 -26.31 -8.12 -0.81
C PRO A 352 -26.38 -6.60 -0.58
N ALA A 353 -25.30 -5.88 -0.84
CA ALA A 353 -25.26 -4.42 -0.81
C ALA A 353 -25.07 -3.87 -2.22
N ARG A 354 -26.14 -3.33 -2.81
CA ARG A 354 -26.19 -2.86 -4.20
C ARG A 354 -26.45 -1.37 -4.25
N TYR A 355 -25.71 -0.69 -5.14
CA TYR A 355 -25.80 0.76 -5.31
C TYR A 355 -25.87 1.09 -6.79
N SER A 356 -26.82 1.94 -7.16
CA SER A 356 -26.96 2.47 -8.51
C SER A 356 -25.73 3.30 -8.91
N LEU A 357 -25.46 3.41 -10.21
CA LEU A 357 -24.33 4.19 -10.71
C LEU A 357 -24.30 5.64 -10.18
N PRO A 358 -25.42 6.38 -10.11
CA PRO A 358 -25.42 7.72 -9.50
C PRO A 358 -25.04 7.72 -8.02
N ALA A 359 -25.50 6.73 -7.24
CA ALA A 359 -25.14 6.62 -5.83
C ALA A 359 -23.63 6.40 -5.65
N ARG A 360 -23.00 5.62 -6.54
CA ARG A 360 -21.55 5.36 -6.51
C ARG A 360 -20.69 6.62 -6.79
N LEU A 361 -21.28 7.70 -7.31
CA LEU A 361 -20.58 8.99 -7.48
C LEU A 361 -20.50 9.80 -6.18
N VAL A 362 -21.30 9.47 -5.18
CA VAL A 362 -21.30 10.14 -3.89
C VAL A 362 -20.12 9.62 -3.05
N PRO A 363 -19.24 10.49 -2.52
CA PRO A 363 -18.17 10.04 -1.65
C PRO A 363 -18.69 9.27 -0.44
N ASN A 364 -17.99 8.19 -0.10
CA ASN A 364 -18.30 7.33 1.04
C ASN A 364 -19.68 6.64 0.97
N TYR A 365 -20.28 6.49 -0.22
CA TYR A 365 -21.63 5.93 -0.38
C TYR A 365 -21.92 4.59 0.34
N PRO A 366 -20.98 3.63 0.47
CA PRO A 366 -21.25 2.38 1.18
C PRO A 366 -21.38 2.55 2.70
N MET A 367 -20.99 3.72 3.21
CA MET A 367 -21.05 4.08 4.64
C MET A 367 -22.24 5.00 4.96
N ARG A 368 -22.98 5.47 3.96
CA ARG A 368 -24.11 6.40 4.14
C ARG A 368 -25.39 5.63 4.40
N ASP A 369 -26.34 6.29 5.06
CA ASP A 369 -27.73 5.83 5.18
C ASP A 369 -27.86 4.40 5.77
N GLY A 370 -27.01 4.08 6.75
CA GLY A 370 -26.97 2.76 7.39
C GLY A 370 -26.24 1.68 6.58
N GLY A 371 -25.50 2.07 5.54
CA GLY A 371 -24.70 1.17 4.71
C GLY A 371 -23.65 0.41 5.53
N ALA A 372 -23.45 -0.85 5.14
CA ALA A 372 -22.61 -1.79 5.87
C ALA A 372 -21.12 -1.67 5.55
N GLY A 373 -20.70 -0.73 4.70
CA GLY A 373 -19.30 -0.52 4.34
C GLY A 373 -18.74 -1.51 3.31
N TYR A 374 -19.60 -2.22 2.58
CA TYR A 374 -19.25 -3.07 1.43
C TYR A 374 -20.27 -2.90 0.29
N VAL A 375 -19.92 -3.39 -0.90
CA VAL A 375 -20.63 -3.32 -2.16
C VAL A 375 -20.43 -4.65 -2.90
N GLY A 376 -21.50 -5.43 -2.99
CA GLY A 376 -21.49 -6.77 -3.59
C GLY A 376 -22.17 -7.81 -2.72
N HIS A 377 -21.71 -9.05 -2.84
CA HIS A 377 -22.36 -10.24 -2.29
C HIS A 377 -21.40 -11.08 -1.42
N PRO A 378 -21.08 -10.66 -0.17
CA PRO A 378 -20.15 -11.40 0.68
C PRO A 378 -20.58 -12.84 0.96
N ALA A 379 -21.88 -13.10 1.10
CA ALA A 379 -22.41 -14.41 1.40
C ALA A 379 -22.14 -15.47 0.32
N LEU A 380 -21.84 -15.06 -0.92
CA LEU A 380 -21.47 -15.97 -2.00
C LEU A 380 -20.00 -16.43 -1.93
N ALA A 381 -19.22 -15.92 -0.97
CA ALA A 381 -17.78 -16.13 -0.95
C ALA A 381 -17.36 -17.60 -0.91
N ASP A 382 -16.48 -17.95 -1.84
CA ASP A 382 -16.02 -19.31 -2.11
C ASP A 382 -14.52 -19.29 -2.49
N PRO A 383 -13.64 -19.96 -1.72
CA PRO A 383 -12.22 -20.09 -2.06
C PRO A 383 -11.96 -20.68 -3.45
N ALA A 384 -12.83 -21.55 -3.97
CA ALA A 384 -12.66 -22.10 -5.31
C ALA A 384 -12.88 -21.04 -6.39
N PHE A 385 -13.90 -20.19 -6.22
CA PHE A 385 -14.09 -18.99 -7.04
C PHE A 385 -12.86 -18.07 -7.00
N ALA A 386 -12.34 -17.78 -5.81
CA ALA A 386 -11.13 -16.96 -5.67
C ALA A 386 -9.93 -17.58 -6.38
N SER A 387 -9.72 -18.90 -6.25
CA SER A 387 -8.63 -19.59 -6.93
C SER A 387 -8.73 -19.48 -8.45
N ALA A 388 -9.93 -19.68 -9.02
CA ALA A 388 -10.16 -19.57 -10.46
C ALA A 388 -9.95 -18.14 -10.97
N MET A 389 -10.52 -17.14 -10.31
CA MET A 389 -10.33 -15.74 -10.70
C MET A 389 -8.88 -15.29 -10.49
N ASN A 390 -8.21 -15.73 -9.43
CA ASN A 390 -6.78 -15.47 -9.22
C ASN A 390 -5.92 -16.04 -10.36
N GLN A 391 -6.19 -17.26 -10.82
CA GLN A 391 -5.50 -17.85 -11.97
C GLN A 391 -5.66 -16.99 -13.23
N VAL A 392 -6.88 -16.51 -13.51
CA VAL A 392 -7.15 -15.62 -14.65
C VAL A 392 -6.37 -14.31 -14.50
N LEU A 393 -6.52 -13.62 -13.37
CA LEU A 393 -5.89 -12.31 -13.17
C LEU A 393 -4.35 -12.39 -13.19
N ILE A 394 -3.75 -13.45 -12.64
CA ILE A 394 -2.30 -13.67 -12.72
C ILE A 394 -1.85 -13.98 -14.15
N GLY A 395 -2.65 -14.74 -14.92
CA GLY A 395 -2.36 -14.97 -16.33
C GLY A 395 -2.33 -13.68 -17.15
N GLU A 396 -3.33 -12.82 -16.96
CA GLU A 396 -3.38 -11.51 -17.61
C GLU A 396 -2.25 -10.58 -17.13
N ALA A 397 -1.95 -10.60 -15.83
CA ALA A 397 -0.83 -9.84 -15.27
C ALA A 397 0.49 -10.28 -15.92
N MET A 398 0.76 -11.58 -16.02
CA MET A 398 1.98 -12.11 -16.63
C MET A 398 2.09 -11.75 -18.11
N ALA A 399 0.97 -11.71 -18.85
CA ALA A 399 1.00 -11.24 -20.24
C ALA A 399 1.50 -9.79 -20.35
N ILE A 400 1.05 -8.91 -19.44
CA ILE A 400 1.50 -7.51 -19.36
C ILE A 400 2.96 -7.44 -18.91
N VAL A 401 3.34 -8.15 -17.84
CA VAL A 401 4.70 -8.17 -17.30
C VAL A 401 5.70 -8.63 -18.35
N ASN A 402 5.43 -9.75 -19.02
CA ASN A 402 6.29 -10.28 -20.07
C ASN A 402 6.37 -9.29 -21.25
N GLY A 403 5.24 -8.70 -21.68
CA GLY A 403 5.27 -7.71 -22.76
C GLY A 403 6.04 -6.44 -22.42
N LEU A 404 5.99 -5.97 -21.17
CA LEU A 404 6.80 -4.84 -20.68
C LEU A 404 8.30 -5.17 -20.68
N ILE A 405 8.65 -6.37 -20.23
CA ILE A 405 10.04 -6.85 -20.19
C ILE A 405 10.62 -6.98 -21.60
N ASP A 406 9.85 -7.58 -22.51
CA ASP A 406 10.24 -7.82 -23.91
C ASP A 406 10.19 -6.55 -24.78
N GLY A 407 9.68 -5.43 -24.24
CA GLY A 407 9.49 -4.19 -25.00
C GLY A 407 8.36 -4.23 -26.03
N ARG A 408 7.51 -5.25 -26.00
CA ARG A 408 6.29 -5.37 -26.84
C ARG A 408 5.17 -4.43 -26.38
N ILE A 409 5.19 -4.07 -25.10
CA ILE A 409 4.25 -3.17 -24.45
C ILE A 409 5.05 -2.05 -23.80
N GLY A 410 4.70 -0.80 -24.07
CA GLY A 410 5.26 0.36 -23.39
C GLY A 410 4.62 0.59 -22.01
N PRO A 411 5.32 1.28 -21.07
CA PRO A 411 4.76 1.68 -19.77
C PRO A 411 3.50 2.58 -19.83
N SER A 412 3.11 3.02 -21.03
CA SER A 412 1.90 3.82 -21.29
C SER A 412 0.70 3.02 -21.77
N ASP A 413 0.89 1.82 -22.29
CA ASP A 413 -0.07 1.21 -23.22
C ASP A 413 -1.24 0.54 -22.49
N HIS A 414 -1.07 0.24 -21.20
CA HIS A 414 -2.07 -0.42 -20.35
C HIS A 414 -2.35 0.38 -19.08
N ARG A 415 -2.63 1.67 -19.23
CA ARG A 415 -3.14 2.50 -18.13
C ARG A 415 -4.66 2.37 -18.02
N SER A 416 -5.15 2.54 -16.82
CA SER A 416 -6.58 2.70 -16.55
C SER A 416 -7.12 3.95 -17.28
N PRO A 417 -8.40 3.96 -17.65
CA PRO A 417 -9.04 5.17 -18.18
C PRO A 417 -9.07 6.31 -17.15
N PHE A 418 -8.91 6.02 -15.86
CA PHE A 418 -8.87 7.06 -14.83
C PHE A 418 -7.66 7.97 -15.02
N PHE A 419 -6.52 7.46 -15.49
CA PHE A 419 -5.37 8.30 -15.81
C PHE A 419 -5.55 9.16 -17.06
N THR A 420 -6.37 8.74 -18.04
CA THR A 420 -6.61 9.53 -19.25
C THR A 420 -7.53 10.71 -18.98
N ILE A 421 -8.45 10.57 -18.01
CA ILE A 421 -9.35 11.64 -17.57
C ILE A 421 -8.55 12.69 -16.76
N PRO A 422 -8.45 13.95 -17.23
CA PRO A 422 -7.64 14.97 -16.56
C PRO A 422 -8.02 15.19 -15.10
N LEU A 423 -9.31 15.12 -14.75
CA LEU A 423 -9.83 15.33 -13.42
C LEU A 423 -9.18 14.47 -12.32
N PHE A 424 -8.81 13.22 -12.66
CA PHE A 424 -8.18 12.31 -11.71
C PHE A 424 -6.65 12.48 -11.64
N ARG A 425 -6.04 13.31 -12.50
CA ARG A 425 -4.60 13.60 -12.42
C ARG A 425 -4.31 14.55 -11.26
N THR A 426 -3.25 14.27 -10.51
CA THR A 426 -2.95 14.97 -9.25
C THR A 426 -2.71 16.48 -9.41
N ASN A 427 -2.31 16.95 -10.60
CA ASN A 427 -2.03 18.36 -10.87
C ASN A 427 -3.22 19.11 -11.51
N PHE A 428 -4.31 18.45 -11.89
CA PHE A 428 -5.39 19.07 -12.67
C PHE A 428 -6.00 20.29 -12.00
N TRP A 429 -6.47 20.13 -10.77
CA TRP A 429 -7.11 21.22 -10.03
C TRP A 429 -6.18 22.41 -9.81
N ARG A 430 -4.88 22.16 -9.61
CA ARG A 430 -3.88 23.23 -9.50
C ARG A 430 -3.62 23.94 -10.82
N GLY A 431 -3.56 23.18 -11.92
CA GLY A 431 -3.45 23.72 -13.27
C GLY A 431 -4.63 24.65 -13.58
N MET A 432 -5.85 24.21 -13.25
CA MET A 432 -7.03 25.08 -13.38
C MET A 432 -6.94 26.31 -12.49
N THR A 433 -6.54 26.17 -11.22
CA THR A 433 -6.42 27.33 -10.31
C THR A 433 -5.39 28.33 -10.84
N ALA A 434 -4.25 27.86 -11.32
CA ALA A 434 -3.22 28.71 -11.92
C ALA A 434 -3.71 29.39 -13.21
N ALA A 435 -4.40 28.65 -14.08
CA ALA A 435 -5.00 29.20 -15.30
C ALA A 435 -6.05 30.28 -14.99
N SER A 436 -6.90 30.05 -13.99
CA SER A 436 -7.89 31.05 -13.53
C SER A 436 -7.22 32.31 -12.97
N VAL A 437 -6.14 32.18 -12.21
CA VAL A 437 -5.37 33.31 -11.68
C VAL A 437 -4.70 34.10 -12.82
N VAL A 438 -4.10 33.42 -13.81
CA VAL A 438 -3.50 34.07 -14.98
C VAL A 438 -4.56 34.80 -15.82
N ALA A 439 -5.72 34.17 -16.06
CA ALA A 439 -6.82 34.79 -16.79
C ALA A 439 -7.35 36.04 -16.07
N ALA A 440 -7.57 35.96 -14.75
CA ALA A 440 -8.00 37.10 -13.94
C ALA A 440 -6.96 38.24 -13.96
N GLY A 441 -5.67 37.92 -13.85
CA GLY A 441 -4.59 38.90 -13.98
C GLY A 441 -4.53 39.57 -15.35
N GLY A 442 -4.77 38.81 -16.42
CA GLY A 442 -4.85 39.32 -17.79
C GLY A 442 -6.01 40.31 -17.98
N VAL A 443 -7.20 39.99 -17.44
CA VAL A 443 -8.36 40.90 -17.47
C VAL A 443 -8.08 42.20 -16.71
N VAL A 444 -7.47 42.12 -15.52
CA VAL A 444 -7.11 43.32 -14.74
C VAL A 444 -6.08 44.17 -15.48
N ALA A 445 -5.07 43.57 -16.11
CA ALA A 445 -4.08 44.28 -16.90
C ALA A 445 -4.69 44.94 -18.15
N TRP A 446 -5.63 44.26 -18.81
CA TRP A 446 -6.36 44.80 -19.96
C TRP A 446 -7.24 46.01 -19.55
N LEU A 447 -7.99 45.90 -18.46
CA LEU A 447 -8.79 47.01 -17.92
C LEU A 447 -7.91 48.20 -17.50
N ALA A 448 -6.77 47.94 -16.85
CA ALA A 448 -5.83 48.99 -16.45
C ALA A 448 -5.16 49.70 -17.63
N THR A 449 -4.83 48.98 -18.71
CA THR A 449 -4.28 49.57 -19.93
C THR A 449 -5.35 50.33 -20.73
N GLY A 450 -6.60 49.83 -20.75
CA GLY A 450 -7.75 50.56 -21.29
C GLY A 450 -8.03 51.88 -20.57
N ALA A 451 -7.99 51.87 -19.23
CA ALA A 451 -8.15 53.07 -18.41
C ALA A 451 -7.01 54.10 -18.60
N ARG A 452 -5.76 53.63 -18.72
CA ARG A 452 -4.59 54.48 -19.04
C ARG A 452 -4.63 55.08 -20.45
N ARG A 453 -5.25 54.40 -21.41
CA ARG A 453 -5.45 54.93 -22.78
C ARG A 453 -6.54 55.98 -22.84
N ARG A 454 -7.59 55.87 -22.01
CA ARG A 454 -8.65 56.90 -21.91
C ARG A 454 -8.17 58.19 -21.24
N THR A 455 -7.31 58.09 -20.23
CA THR A 455 -6.75 59.25 -19.50
C THR A 455 -5.65 60.00 -20.26
N ARG A 456 -5.10 59.43 -21.35
CA ARG A 456 -4.15 60.13 -22.25
C ARG A 456 -4.81 60.81 -23.45
N ARG A 457 -6.13 60.69 -23.61
CA ARG A 457 -6.92 61.28 -24.71
C ARG A 457 -7.76 62.48 -24.29
N THR A 458 -7.66 62.86 -23.01
CA THR A 458 -8.16 64.10 -22.40
C THR A 458 -6.96 64.96 -22.09
#